data_AF-A0A0U5BD02-F1
#
_entry.id   AF-A0A0U5BD02-F1
#
_cell.length_a   1.000
_cell.length_b   1.000
_cell.length_c   1.000
_cell.angle_alpha   90.00
_cell.angle_beta   90.00
_cell.angle_gamma   90.00
#
_symmetry.space_group_name_H-M   'P 1'
#
loop_
_entity.id
_entity.type
_entity.pdbx_description
1 polymer ?
#
loop_
_entity_poly.entity_id
_entity_poly.type
_entity_poly.pdbx_seq_one_letter_code
_entity_poly.pdbx_strand_id
1 'polypeptide(L)' 'METEHNLPDKIEELKHVLVLTATKHDFDFQNPRVLHLSRKLDTLILKSMRETYSS' A
#
# COMPACT_ATOMS: atom_id res chain seq x y z
N MET A 1 -6.13 -5.06 22.47
CA MET A 1 -6.25 -6.14 21.46
C MET A 1 -5.65 -5.59 20.19
N GLU A 2 -4.37 -5.84 19.95
CA GLU A 2 -3.74 -5.50 18.66
C GLU A 2 -4.34 -6.45 17.63
N THR A 3 -5.26 -5.95 16.82
CA THR A 3 -5.71 -6.66 15.64
C THR A 3 -4.50 -6.85 14.74
N GLU A 4 -3.98 -8.07 14.68
CA GLU A 4 -3.13 -8.52 13.58
C GLU A 4 -3.91 -8.24 12.29
N HIS A 5 -3.66 -7.07 11.68
CA HIS A 5 -4.24 -6.77 10.39
C HIS A 5 -3.65 -7.75 9.39
N ASN A 6 -4.54 -8.57 8.83
CA ASN A 6 -4.21 -9.49 7.76
C ASN A 6 -3.60 -8.69 6.61
N LEU A 7 -2.70 -9.32 5.86
CA LEU A 7 -2.00 -8.68 4.75
C LEU A 7 -2.94 -7.97 3.75
N PRO A 8 -4.15 -8.49 3.42
CA PRO A 8 -5.14 -7.78 2.61
C PRO A 8 -5.63 -6.47 3.22
N ASP A 9 -5.90 -6.44 4.53
CA ASP A 9 -6.40 -5.22 5.20
C ASP A 9 -5.35 -4.11 5.17
N LYS A 10 -4.06 -4.47 5.37
CA LYS A 10 -2.94 -3.53 5.25
C LYS A 10 -2.78 -2.97 3.83
N ILE A 11 -3.08 -3.77 2.81
CA ILE A 11 -3.06 -3.34 1.42
C ILE A 11 -4.18 -2.32 1.17
N GLU A 12 -5.40 -2.60 1.64
CA GLU A 12 -6.55 -1.70 1.47
C GLU A 12 -6.39 -0.38 2.24
N GLU A 13 -5.88 -0.42 3.47
CA GLU A 13 -5.56 0.79 4.23
C GLU A 13 -4.52 1.63 3.48
N LEU A 14 -3.45 1.00 2.99
CA LEU A 14 -2.38 1.72 2.31
C LEU A 14 -2.81 2.28 0.95
N LYS A 15 -3.72 1.62 0.23
CA LYS A 15 -4.37 2.17 -0.98
C LYS A 15 -5.10 3.47 -0.66
N HIS A 16 -5.91 3.49 0.40
CA HIS A 16 -6.62 4.71 0.81
C HIS A 16 -5.65 5.84 1.16
N VAL A 17 -4.59 5.55 1.92
CA VAL A 17 -3.57 6.54 2.28
C VAL A 17 -2.86 7.08 1.04
N LEU A 18 -2.53 6.21 0.07
CA LEU A 18 -1.92 6.61 -1.19
C LEU A 18 -2.84 7.52 -1.99
N VAL A 19 -4.12 7.17 -2.15
CA VAL A 19 -5.09 8.01 -2.87
C VAL A 19 -5.23 9.37 -2.21
N LEU A 20 -5.42 9.43 -0.89
CA LEU A 20 -5.52 10.70 -0.17
C LEU A 20 -4.25 11.56 -0.30
N THR A 21 -3.08 10.93 -0.28
CA THR A 21 -1.78 11.64 -0.43
C THR A 21 -1.57 12.12 -1.85
N ALA A 22 -1.91 11.30 -2.86
CA ALA A 22 -1.87 11.67 -4.26
C ALA A 22 -2.81 12.84 -4.53
N THR A 23 -4.06 12.79 -4.07
CA THR A 23 -5.03 13.89 -4.22
C THR A 23 -4.50 15.20 -3.60
N LYS A 24 -3.85 15.14 -2.43
CA LYS A 24 -3.24 16.33 -1.78
C LYS A 24 -2.06 16.92 -2.54
N HIS A 25 -1.45 16.15 -3.43
CA HIS A 25 -0.31 16.54 -4.24
C HIS A 25 -0.66 16.55 -5.73
N ASP A 26 -1.94 16.76 -6.08
CA ASP A 26 -2.42 16.86 -7.47
C ASP A 26 -2.05 15.66 -8.35
N PHE A 27 -2.04 14.47 -7.75
CA PHE A 27 -1.60 13.21 -8.37
C PHE A 27 -0.16 13.26 -8.91
N ASP A 28 0.70 14.09 -8.32
CA ASP A 28 2.13 14.06 -8.60
C ASP A 28 2.75 12.77 -8.03
N PHE A 29 2.87 11.76 -8.89
CA PHE A 29 3.52 10.50 -8.56
C PHE A 29 5.05 10.60 -8.44
N GLN A 30 5.66 11.75 -8.80
CA GLN A 30 7.07 12.03 -8.52
C GLN A 30 7.27 12.63 -7.13
N ASN A 31 6.19 13.10 -6.48
CA ASN A 31 6.26 13.58 -5.11
C ASN A 31 6.86 12.48 -4.21
N PRO A 32 7.90 12.79 -3.41
CA PRO A 32 8.59 11.78 -2.61
C PRO A 32 7.68 10.98 -1.68
N ARG A 33 6.60 11.59 -1.17
CA ARG A 33 5.64 10.92 -0.28
C ARG A 33 4.74 9.97 -1.06
N VAL A 34 4.22 10.40 -2.20
CA VAL A 34 3.41 9.55 -3.08
C VAL A 34 4.23 8.37 -3.58
N LEU A 35 5.46 8.63 -4.05
CA LEU A 35 6.39 7.60 -4.52
C LEU A 35 6.75 6.58 -3.42
N HIS A 36 7.00 7.05 -2.19
CA HIS A 36 7.27 6.16 -1.06
C HIS A 36 6.08 5.24 -0.75
N LEU A 37 4.87 5.80 -0.70
CA LEU A 37 3.65 5.04 -0.45
C LEU A 37 3.38 4.02 -1.56
N SER A 38 3.57 4.38 -2.84
CA SER A 38 3.44 3.46 -3.97
C SER A 38 4.38 2.27 -3.84
N ARG A 39 5.67 2.51 -3.57
CA ARG A 39 6.65 1.42 -3.40
C ARG A 39 6.33 0.51 -2.21
N LYS A 40 5.82 1.08 -1.13
CA LYS A 40 5.39 0.31 0.05
C LYS A 40 4.19 -0.57 -0.29
N LEU A 41 3.24 -0.05 -1.07
CA LEU A 41 2.08 -0.80 -1.55
C LEU A 41 2.50 -1.95 -2.47
N ASP A 42 3.38 -1.69 -3.44
CA ASP A 42 3.92 -2.73 -4.32
C ASP A 42 4.58 -3.87 -3.54
N THR A 43 5.34 -3.54 -2.50
CA THR A 43 5.98 -4.53 -1.63
C THR A 43 4.95 -5.44 -0.94
N LEU A 44 3.85 -4.87 -0.44
CA LEU A 44 2.78 -5.64 0.21
C LEU A 44 2.02 -6.51 -0.79
N ILE A 45 1.75 -6.00 -1.99
CA ILE A 45 1.10 -6.77 -3.07
C ILE A 45 1.98 -7.96 -3.45
N LEU A 46 3.28 -7.75 -3.67
CA LEU A 46 4.22 -8.83 -3.99
C LEU A 46 4.30 -9.87 -2.87
N LYS A 47 4.26 -9.43 -1.61
CA LYS A 47 4.21 -10.35 -0.47
C LYS A 47 2.94 -11.19 -0.49
N SER A 48 1.79 -10.57 -0.73
CA SER A 48 0.48 -11.24 -0.80
C SER A 48 0.41 -12.26 -1.93
N MET A 49 0.95 -11.90 -3.10
CA MET A 49 1.06 -12.83 -4.22
C MET A 49 1.91 -14.04 -3.85
N ARG A 50 3.09 -13.85 -3.23
CA ARG A 50 3.96 -14.97 -2.82
C ARG A 50 3.29 -15.90 -1.83
N GLU A 51 2.56 -15.37 -0.86
CA GLU A 51 1.81 -16.18 0.12
C GLU A 51 0.69 -16.98 -0.57
N THR A 52 0.05 -16.40 -1.60
CA THR A 52 -1.01 -17.09 -2.37
C THR A 52 -0.46 -18.21 -3.26
N TYR A 53 0.76 -18.07 -3.81
CA TYR A 53 1.39 -19.08 -4.68
C TYR A 53 2.19 -20.15 -3.93
N SER A 54 2.45 -19.96 -2.63
CA SER A 54 3.22 -20.91 -1.80
C SER A 54 2.35 -21.80 -0.91
N SER A 55 1.02 -21.71 -1.06
CA SER A 55 0.02 -22.52 -0.35
C SER A 55 -0.58 -23.62 -1.23
#